data_AF-A0A319ASD5-F1
#
_entry.id   AF-A0A319ASD5-F1
#
_cell.length_a   1.000
_cell.length_b   1.000
_cell.length_c   1.000
_cell.angle_alpha   90.00
_cell.angle_beta   90.00
_cell.angle_gamma   90.00
#
_symmetry.space_group_name_H-M   'P 1'
#
loop_
_entity.id
_entity.type
_entity.pdbx_description
1 polymer ?
#
loop_
_entity_poly.entity_id
_entity_poly.type
_entity_poly.pdbx_seq_one_letter_code
_entity_poly.pdbx_strand_id
1 'polypeptide(L)'
;MPKDYITRLVFDRTHLSLAIIKQQQPHHEGSQNPEVLGGITFREFRTRQFAEIVFCAVTSHQQVKGYGAHLMAHLKDYVRATGPVMHFLTYADNYATGYFQKQGFTKQITLPKATWMGYIKDYEGGDTNAVMLLKQKETVLAKMRALSRNHIVHAPPTQWKMKITPINNPLSIPAILATGWSPSMDDFSREHRRHGPQFNEMRRFLNEIRNHKQAWPFLSPVSRDEVPEYYEVIEQPMDLGTMEEKLARDEYEGPEQLMGDFKLVLGNCRLFNEQGTVYVKCAGGLERFVRRVLGEMSGWEGLLD
;
A
#
# COMPACT_ATOMS: atom_id res chain seq x y z
N MET A 1 -9.40 17.45 13.92
CA MET A 1 -9.94 18.72 13.39
C MET A 1 -10.87 19.37 14.41
N PRO A 2 -10.99 20.72 14.46
CA PRO A 2 -11.87 21.42 15.40
C PRO A 2 -13.36 21.14 15.18
N LYS A 3 -14.17 21.14 16.25
CA LYS A 3 -15.61 20.83 16.20
C LYS A 3 -16.40 21.78 15.30
N ASP A 4 -16.17 23.09 15.42
CA ASP A 4 -16.86 24.10 14.64
C ASP A 4 -16.53 24.03 13.14
N TYR A 5 -15.31 23.56 12.83
CA TYR A 5 -14.92 23.34 11.44
C TYR A 5 -15.70 22.18 10.81
N ILE A 6 -15.86 21.08 11.56
CA ILE A 6 -16.60 19.89 11.11
C ILE A 6 -18.07 20.24 10.89
N THR A 7 -18.72 20.85 11.87
CA THR A 7 -20.15 21.20 11.77
C THR A 7 -20.42 22.14 10.61
N ARG A 8 -19.57 23.17 10.44
CA ARG A 8 -19.72 24.12 9.33
C ARG A 8 -19.71 23.45 7.98
N LEU A 9 -18.82 22.47 7.74
CA LEU A 9 -18.72 21.80 6.44
C LEU A 9 -19.75 20.68 6.25
N VAL A 10 -20.07 19.91 7.29
CA VAL A 10 -21.09 18.85 7.20
C VAL A 10 -22.47 19.44 6.89
N PHE A 11 -22.79 20.62 7.43
CA PHE A 11 -24.05 21.31 7.19
C PHE A 11 -24.00 22.35 6.06
N ASP A 12 -22.87 22.46 5.35
CA ASP A 12 -22.75 23.37 4.22
C ASP A 12 -23.56 22.85 3.02
N ARG A 13 -24.35 23.72 2.40
CA ARG A 13 -25.24 23.34 1.28
C ARG A 13 -24.51 22.90 0.01
N THR A 14 -23.23 23.24 -0.12
CA THR A 14 -22.39 22.81 -1.26
C THR A 14 -21.72 21.46 -1.02
N HIS A 15 -21.86 20.90 0.18
CA HIS A 15 -21.34 19.59 0.54
C HIS A 15 -22.47 18.55 0.59
N LEU A 16 -22.13 17.32 0.22
CA LEU A 16 -23.00 16.16 0.30
C LEU A 16 -22.41 15.16 1.29
N SER A 17 -23.27 14.40 1.96
CA SER A 17 -22.83 13.35 2.88
C SER A 17 -23.54 12.03 2.60
N LEU A 18 -22.75 10.97 2.50
CA LEU A 18 -23.21 9.58 2.46
C LEU A 18 -23.01 8.98 3.86
N ALA A 19 -24.05 8.41 4.46
CA ALA A 19 -23.96 7.78 5.78
C ALA A 19 -24.42 6.31 5.73
N ILE A 20 -23.70 5.43 6.45
CA ILE A 20 -24.21 4.10 6.77
C ILE A 20 -24.96 4.18 8.09
N ILE A 21 -26.20 3.71 8.05
CA ILE A 21 -27.11 3.76 9.17
C ILE A 21 -27.54 2.33 9.49
N LYS A 22 -27.43 1.94 10.76
CA LYS A 22 -27.97 0.68 11.26
C LYS A 22 -29.38 0.94 11.80
N GLN A 23 -30.36 0.32 11.18
CA GLN A 23 -31.72 0.27 11.73
C GLN A 23 -31.71 -0.63 12.97
N GLN A 24 -32.18 -0.11 14.11
CA GLN A 24 -32.34 -0.92 15.31
C GLN A 24 -33.62 -1.74 15.21
N GLN A 25 -33.56 -3.00 15.65
CA GLN A 25 -34.75 -3.85 15.73
C GLN A 25 -35.68 -3.34 16.85
N PRO A 26 -37.02 -3.44 16.69
CA PRO A 26 -38.00 -2.79 17.57
C PRO A 26 -38.10 -3.38 19.00
N HIS A 27 -37.15 -4.20 19.45
CA HIS A 27 -37.29 -4.98 20.70
C HIS A 27 -36.65 -4.37 21.96
N HIS A 28 -36.10 -3.17 21.90
CA HIS A 28 -35.59 -2.50 23.10
C HIS A 28 -36.17 -1.09 23.26
N GLU A 29 -37.01 -0.92 24.27
CA GLU A 29 -37.47 0.36 24.79
C GLU A 29 -36.25 1.15 25.29
N GLY A 30 -35.81 2.16 24.54
CA GLY A 30 -34.72 3.03 25.00
C GLY A 30 -34.20 4.08 24.02
N SER A 31 -34.27 3.85 22.71
CA SER A 31 -33.97 4.90 21.72
C SER A 31 -34.42 4.46 20.33
N GLN A 32 -35.37 5.18 19.72
CA GLN A 32 -35.78 4.95 18.32
C GLN A 32 -34.82 5.57 17.30
N ASN A 33 -33.73 6.20 17.75
CA ASN A 33 -32.86 6.88 16.82
C ASN A 33 -31.96 5.89 16.08
N PRO A 34 -31.92 5.96 14.74
CA PRO A 34 -31.06 5.09 13.96
C PRO A 34 -29.58 5.37 14.28
N GLU A 35 -28.78 4.32 14.39
CA GLU A 35 -27.36 4.43 14.76
C GLU A 35 -26.53 4.69 13.51
N VAL A 36 -25.75 5.78 13.49
CA VAL A 36 -24.82 6.09 12.40
C VAL A 36 -23.51 5.32 12.62
N LEU A 37 -23.18 4.40 11.71
CA LEU A 37 -21.96 3.59 11.77
C LEU A 37 -20.75 4.27 11.14
N GLY A 38 -20.98 5.23 10.25
CA GLY A 38 -19.94 5.97 9.56
C GLY A 38 -20.51 6.81 8.43
N GLY A 39 -19.65 7.63 7.83
CA GLY A 39 -20.03 8.45 6.69
C GLY A 39 -18.86 9.07 5.95
N ILE A 40 -19.15 9.53 4.74
CA ILE A 40 -18.25 10.32 3.90
C ILE A 40 -18.93 11.62 3.53
N THR A 41 -18.30 12.75 3.84
CA THR A 41 -18.71 14.08 3.38
C THR A 41 -17.79 14.53 2.25
N PHE A 42 -18.37 14.96 1.13
CA PHE A 42 -17.65 15.35 -0.07
C PHE A 42 -18.27 16.56 -0.75
N ARG A 43 -17.49 17.23 -1.60
CA ARG A 43 -17.89 18.39 -2.39
C ARG A 43 -17.58 18.16 -3.86
N GLU A 44 -18.56 18.35 -4.73
CA GLU A 44 -18.39 18.13 -6.17
C GLU A 44 -18.02 19.41 -6.92
N PHE A 45 -17.01 19.32 -7.78
CA PHE A 45 -16.65 20.35 -8.75
C PHE A 45 -16.99 19.84 -10.15
N ARG A 46 -18.29 19.79 -10.48
CA ARG A 46 -18.83 19.15 -11.70
C ARG A 46 -18.18 19.65 -13.00
N THR A 47 -17.95 20.95 -13.13
CA THR A 47 -17.30 21.54 -14.32
C THR A 47 -15.83 21.15 -14.46
N ARG A 48 -15.17 20.79 -13.35
CA ARG A 48 -13.76 20.40 -13.27
C ARG A 48 -13.57 18.89 -13.15
N GLN A 49 -14.66 18.13 -13.18
CA GLN A 49 -14.70 16.65 -13.17
C GLN A 49 -13.97 16.01 -11.98
N PHE A 50 -13.90 16.69 -10.84
CA PHE A 50 -13.38 16.11 -9.60
C PHE A 50 -14.29 16.37 -8.40
N ALA A 51 -14.14 15.58 -7.34
CA ALA A 51 -14.77 15.82 -6.05
C ALA A 51 -13.73 15.77 -4.92
N GLU A 52 -13.88 16.65 -3.95
CA GLU A 52 -13.08 16.68 -2.72
C GLU A 52 -13.77 15.82 -1.65
N ILE A 53 -13.09 14.81 -1.12
CA ILE A 53 -13.54 14.11 0.09
C ILE A 53 -12.99 14.88 1.28
N VAL A 54 -13.90 15.45 2.07
CA VAL A 54 -13.55 16.32 3.20
C VAL A 54 -13.46 15.50 4.48
N PHE A 55 -14.41 14.60 4.71
CA PHE A 55 -14.43 13.72 5.87
C PHE A 55 -14.74 12.30 5.45
N CYS A 56 -14.03 11.34 6.02
CA CYS A 56 -14.31 9.91 5.88
C CYS A 56 -14.05 9.26 7.23
N ALA A 57 -15.12 8.84 7.91
CA ALA A 57 -15.02 8.28 9.25
C ALA A 57 -15.96 7.08 9.43
N VAL A 58 -15.48 6.07 10.16
CA VAL A 58 -16.25 4.91 10.63
C VAL A 58 -16.06 4.81 12.13
N THR A 59 -17.13 4.54 12.86
CA THR A 59 -17.09 4.41 14.32
C THR A 59 -16.06 3.37 14.76
N SER A 60 -15.26 3.69 15.76
CA SER A 60 -14.02 2.96 16.11
C SER A 60 -14.21 1.45 16.28
N HIS A 61 -15.28 1.04 16.95
CA HIS A 61 -15.59 -0.37 17.21
C HIS A 61 -16.13 -1.14 15.97
N GLN A 62 -16.39 -0.44 14.87
CA GLN A 62 -16.80 -1.02 13.58
C GLN A 62 -15.70 -0.88 12.52
N GLN A 63 -14.57 -0.25 12.84
CA GLN A 63 -13.39 -0.25 11.98
C GLN A 63 -12.94 -1.71 11.78
N VAL A 64 -12.41 -2.03 10.60
CA VAL A 64 -12.03 -3.40 10.15
C VAL A 64 -13.19 -4.30 9.67
N LYS A 65 -14.47 -3.98 9.92
CA LYS A 65 -15.62 -4.76 9.39
C LYS A 65 -15.98 -4.49 7.93
N GLY A 66 -15.14 -3.74 7.21
CA GLY A 66 -15.36 -3.44 5.78
C GLY A 66 -16.31 -2.26 5.49
N TYR A 67 -16.96 -1.66 6.48
CA TYR A 67 -17.90 -0.54 6.26
C TYR A 67 -17.28 0.66 5.53
N GLY A 68 -16.01 0.99 5.80
CA GLY A 68 -15.31 2.06 5.07
C GLY A 68 -15.18 1.74 3.57
N ALA A 69 -14.71 0.53 3.25
CA ALA A 69 -14.61 0.09 1.86
C ALA A 69 -15.98 0.08 1.16
N HIS A 70 -17.04 -0.33 1.88
CA HIS A 70 -18.41 -0.31 1.39
C HIS A 70 -18.92 1.11 1.13
N LEU A 71 -18.70 2.06 2.07
CA LEU A 71 -19.00 3.48 1.90
C LEU A 71 -18.31 4.06 0.65
N MET A 72 -17.01 3.77 0.50
CA MET A 72 -16.22 4.28 -0.62
C MET A 72 -16.69 3.70 -1.96
N ALA A 73 -17.06 2.42 -2.00
CA ALA A 73 -17.63 1.81 -3.20
C ALA A 73 -18.95 2.47 -3.58
N HIS A 74 -19.88 2.64 -2.63
CA HIS A 74 -21.14 3.33 -2.85
C HIS A 74 -20.95 4.78 -3.29
N LEU A 75 -20.00 5.51 -2.70
CA LEU A 75 -19.67 6.88 -3.11
C LEU A 75 -19.19 6.91 -4.57
N LYS A 76 -18.27 6.03 -4.95
CA LYS A 76 -17.75 5.95 -6.34
C LYS A 76 -18.87 5.67 -7.33
N ASP A 77 -19.77 4.76 -7.01
CA ASP A 77 -20.89 4.41 -7.88
C ASP A 77 -21.94 5.52 -7.96
N TYR A 78 -22.27 6.15 -6.82
CA TYR A 78 -23.17 7.31 -6.77
C TYR A 78 -22.65 8.47 -7.62
N VAL A 79 -21.40 8.89 -7.41
CA VAL A 79 -20.81 10.03 -8.11
C VAL A 79 -20.68 9.75 -9.61
N ARG A 80 -20.34 8.51 -10.00
CA ARG A 80 -20.34 8.08 -11.40
C ARG A 80 -21.73 8.15 -12.03
N ALA A 81 -22.76 7.74 -11.30
CA ALA A 81 -24.13 7.68 -11.81
C ALA A 81 -24.81 9.05 -11.92
N THR A 82 -24.41 10.00 -11.08
CA THR A 82 -25.13 11.28 -10.88
C THR A 82 -24.39 12.52 -11.41
N GLY A 83 -23.14 12.37 -11.84
CA GLY A 83 -22.34 13.51 -12.29
C GLY A 83 -21.15 13.15 -13.19
N PRO A 84 -20.47 14.17 -13.74
CA PRO A 84 -19.33 14.01 -14.64
C PRO A 84 -18.00 13.83 -13.90
N VAL A 85 -18.02 13.60 -12.59
CA VAL A 85 -16.83 13.52 -11.75
C VAL A 85 -16.09 12.21 -12.02
N MET A 86 -14.79 12.33 -12.30
CA MET A 86 -13.91 11.22 -12.65
C MET A 86 -12.80 11.00 -11.63
N HIS A 87 -12.50 12.02 -10.82
CA HIS A 87 -11.41 12.02 -9.86
C HIS A 87 -11.91 12.37 -8.46
N PHE A 88 -11.41 11.66 -7.46
CA PHE A 88 -11.51 12.09 -6.07
C PHE A 88 -10.17 12.66 -5.63
N LEU A 89 -10.21 13.77 -4.89
CA LEU A 89 -9.08 14.33 -4.17
C LEU A 89 -9.40 14.35 -2.68
N THR A 90 -8.42 14.07 -1.84
CA THR A 90 -8.59 14.09 -0.39
C THR A 90 -7.25 14.39 0.27
N TYR A 91 -7.33 15.12 1.38
CA TYR A 91 -6.26 15.18 2.36
C TYR A 91 -6.45 14.03 3.35
N ALA A 92 -5.51 13.09 3.37
CA ALA A 92 -5.55 11.94 4.26
C ALA A 92 -4.57 12.14 5.42
N ASP A 93 -5.02 11.92 6.65
CA ASP A 93 -4.11 11.85 7.78
C ASP A 93 -3.20 10.59 7.68
N ASN A 94 -2.15 10.57 8.50
CA ASN A 94 -1.19 9.47 8.52
C ASN A 94 -1.84 8.11 8.86
N TYR A 95 -2.95 8.10 9.61
CA TYR A 95 -3.67 6.89 9.99
C TYR A 95 -4.59 6.37 8.86
N ALA A 96 -5.09 7.25 8.01
CA ALA A 96 -6.00 6.94 6.91
C ALA A 96 -5.28 6.66 5.58
N THR A 97 -3.99 7.00 5.45
CA THR A 97 -3.21 6.81 4.23
C THR A 97 -3.29 5.36 3.70
N GLY A 98 -3.09 4.36 4.58
CA GLY A 98 -3.18 2.95 4.21
C GLY A 98 -4.60 2.52 3.79
N TYR A 99 -5.64 3.14 4.36
CA TYR A 99 -7.02 2.92 3.95
C TYR A 99 -7.26 3.46 2.52
N PHE A 100 -6.89 4.71 2.26
CA PHE A 100 -7.08 5.33 0.94
C PHE A 100 -6.27 4.63 -0.15
N GLN A 101 -5.04 4.19 0.14
CA GLN A 101 -4.26 3.35 -0.78
C GLN A 101 -4.99 2.06 -1.16
N LYS A 102 -5.59 1.35 -0.19
CA LYS A 102 -6.43 0.16 -0.47
C LYS A 102 -7.67 0.49 -1.29
N GLN A 103 -8.17 1.73 -1.22
CA GLN A 103 -9.27 2.22 -2.04
C GLN A 103 -8.81 2.74 -3.43
N GLY A 104 -7.54 2.58 -3.80
CA GLY A 104 -7.02 2.98 -5.11
C GLY A 104 -6.64 4.45 -5.21
N PHE A 105 -6.38 5.10 -4.07
CA PHE A 105 -5.79 6.43 -4.03
C PHE A 105 -4.26 6.35 -4.04
N THR A 106 -3.59 7.24 -4.77
CA THR A 106 -2.12 7.37 -4.79
C THR A 106 -1.70 8.75 -4.32
N LYS A 107 -0.50 8.87 -3.72
CA LYS A 107 0.09 10.17 -3.32
C LYS A 107 0.48 11.04 -4.52
N GLN A 108 0.63 10.45 -5.70
CA GLN A 108 1.00 11.18 -6.91
C GLN A 108 -0.24 11.70 -7.62
N ILE A 109 -0.50 13.00 -7.54
CA ILE A 109 -1.62 13.62 -8.26
C ILE A 109 -1.28 13.73 -9.75
N THR A 110 -2.03 13.02 -10.58
CA THR A 110 -1.94 13.11 -12.05
C THR A 110 -2.82 14.20 -12.65
N LEU A 111 -3.76 14.75 -11.87
CA LEU A 111 -4.65 15.82 -12.31
C LEU A 111 -3.87 17.15 -12.41
N PRO A 112 -3.98 17.91 -13.52
CA PRO A 112 -3.26 19.16 -13.69
C PRO A 112 -3.54 20.14 -12.54
N LYS A 113 -2.50 20.78 -12.01
CA LYS A 113 -2.59 21.72 -10.88
C LYS A 113 -3.66 22.80 -11.09
N ALA A 114 -3.78 23.36 -12.30
CA ALA A 114 -4.80 24.37 -12.65
C ALA A 114 -6.25 23.89 -12.47
N THR A 115 -6.48 22.57 -12.42
CA THR A 115 -7.81 21.99 -12.25
C THR A 115 -8.28 22.04 -10.79
N TRP A 116 -7.38 21.91 -9.82
CA TRP A 116 -7.74 21.70 -8.40
C TRP A 116 -7.08 22.67 -7.42
N MET A 117 -5.93 23.25 -7.77
CA MET A 117 -5.18 24.16 -6.91
C MET A 117 -6.00 25.42 -6.64
N GLY A 118 -6.16 25.78 -5.36
CA GLY A 118 -7.01 26.89 -4.90
C GLY A 118 -8.51 26.58 -4.81
N TYR A 119 -8.94 25.37 -5.18
CA TYR A 119 -10.34 24.93 -5.05
C TYR A 119 -10.57 23.96 -3.89
N ILE A 120 -9.56 23.16 -3.57
CA ILE A 120 -9.52 22.33 -2.38
C ILE A 120 -8.72 23.03 -1.29
N LYS A 121 -8.96 22.68 -0.03
CA LYS A 121 -8.30 23.35 1.08
C LYS A 121 -6.96 22.68 1.41
N ASP A 122 -5.86 23.41 1.24
CA ASP A 122 -4.51 22.91 1.53
C ASP A 122 -4.34 22.64 3.04
N TYR A 123 -4.28 21.37 3.41
CA TYR A 123 -3.86 20.92 4.73
C TYR A 123 -2.44 20.37 4.66
N GLU A 124 -1.63 20.54 5.72
CA GLU A 124 -0.38 19.79 5.84
C GLU A 124 -0.68 18.29 5.91
N GLY A 125 -0.42 17.55 4.82
CA GLY A 125 -0.52 16.10 4.78
C GLY A 125 -1.17 15.51 3.53
N GLY A 126 -0.33 15.16 2.54
CA GLY A 126 -0.57 14.12 1.53
C GLY A 126 -1.82 14.25 0.67
N ASP A 127 -1.68 14.88 -0.49
CA ASP A 127 -2.68 14.82 -1.54
C ASP A 127 -2.79 13.41 -2.09
N THR A 128 -4.01 12.90 -2.28
CA THR A 128 -4.19 11.64 -3.00
C THR A 128 -5.32 11.67 -4.02
N ASN A 129 -5.12 11.01 -5.16
CA ASN A 129 -6.13 10.90 -6.22
C ASN A 129 -6.49 9.44 -6.55
N ALA A 130 -7.76 9.18 -6.86
CA ALA A 130 -8.25 7.87 -7.29
C ALA A 130 -8.81 7.90 -8.71
N VAL A 131 -8.50 6.86 -9.49
CA VAL A 131 -9.05 6.61 -10.83
C VAL A 131 -10.00 5.41 -10.75
N MET A 132 -11.15 5.47 -11.43
CA MET A 132 -12.07 4.33 -11.52
C MET A 132 -11.53 3.24 -12.46
N LEU A 133 -10.95 2.18 -11.88
CA LEU A 133 -10.31 1.08 -12.63
C LEU A 133 -11.25 -0.10 -12.99
N LEU A 134 -12.48 -0.13 -12.50
CA LEU A 134 -13.34 -1.34 -12.63
C LEU A 134 -13.71 -1.65 -14.08
N LYS A 135 -14.15 -0.65 -14.85
CA LYS A 135 -14.50 -0.81 -16.28
C LYS A 135 -13.28 -1.14 -17.14
N GLN A 136 -12.11 -0.61 -16.79
CA GLN A 136 -10.86 -0.96 -17.46
C GLN A 136 -10.54 -2.44 -17.25
N LYS A 137 -10.64 -2.92 -16.01
CA LYS A 137 -10.47 -4.34 -15.68
C LYS A 137 -11.49 -5.22 -16.43
N GLU A 138 -12.77 -4.85 -16.44
CA GLU A 138 -13.80 -5.60 -17.17
C GLU A 138 -13.53 -5.64 -18.68
N THR A 139 -13.12 -4.52 -19.27
CA THR A 139 -12.80 -4.43 -20.71
C THR A 139 -11.60 -5.30 -21.06
N VAL A 140 -10.53 -5.23 -20.27
CA VAL A 140 -9.34 -6.08 -20.44
C VAL A 140 -9.71 -7.55 -20.31
N LEU A 141 -10.47 -7.94 -19.28
CA LEU A 141 -10.90 -9.31 -19.07
C LEU A 141 -11.81 -9.82 -20.20
N ALA A 142 -12.73 -8.99 -20.71
CA ALA A 142 -13.58 -9.34 -21.84
C ALA A 142 -12.76 -9.58 -23.11
N LYS A 143 -11.78 -8.72 -23.39
CA LYS A 143 -10.87 -8.89 -24.54
C LYS A 143 -9.98 -10.12 -24.37
N MET A 144 -9.45 -10.36 -23.16
CA MET A 144 -8.69 -11.56 -22.83
C MET A 144 -9.52 -12.81 -23.03
N ARG A 145 -10.78 -12.87 -22.56
CA ARG A 145 -11.66 -14.04 -22.75
C ARG A 145 -11.89 -14.38 -24.22
N ALA A 146 -12.05 -13.37 -25.08
CA ALA A 146 -12.22 -13.56 -26.52
C ALA A 146 -10.98 -14.16 -27.22
N LEU A 147 -9.79 -14.02 -26.62
CA LEU A 147 -8.52 -14.51 -27.15
C LEU A 147 -7.94 -15.69 -26.34
N SER A 148 -8.42 -15.92 -25.12
CA SER A 148 -7.82 -16.84 -24.18
C SER A 148 -8.12 -18.27 -24.55
N ARG A 149 -7.06 -19.05 -24.72
CA ARG A 149 -7.10 -20.51 -24.87
C ARG A 149 -6.80 -21.23 -23.56
N ASN A 150 -6.69 -20.51 -22.43
CA ASN A 150 -6.24 -21.07 -21.15
C ASN A 150 -7.20 -22.10 -20.55
N HIS A 151 -8.46 -22.11 -20.98
CA HIS A 151 -9.47 -23.08 -20.56
C HIS A 151 -9.35 -24.43 -21.30
N ILE A 152 -8.49 -24.51 -22.32
CA ILE A 152 -8.24 -25.76 -23.06
C ILE A 152 -7.32 -26.64 -22.21
N VAL A 153 -7.86 -27.77 -21.74
CA VAL A 153 -7.09 -28.77 -21.01
C VAL A 153 -6.40 -29.69 -22.02
N HIS A 154 -5.07 -29.75 -21.97
CA HIS A 154 -4.28 -30.64 -22.80
C HIS A 154 -3.92 -31.92 -22.05
N ALA A 155 -3.99 -33.07 -22.73
CA ALA A 155 -3.57 -34.34 -22.15
C ALA A 155 -2.05 -34.36 -21.90
N PRO A 156 -1.57 -35.08 -20.86
CA PRO A 156 -0.15 -35.23 -20.62
C PRO A 156 0.55 -35.96 -21.79
N PRO A 157 1.85 -35.70 -22.02
CA PRO A 157 2.65 -36.43 -23.01
C PRO A 157 2.52 -37.94 -22.87
N THR A 158 2.34 -38.63 -23.99
CA THR A 158 2.15 -40.10 -24.02
C THR A 158 3.29 -40.87 -23.36
N GLN A 159 4.52 -40.36 -23.46
CA GLN A 159 5.72 -40.92 -22.81
C GLN A 159 5.62 -40.99 -21.27
N TRP A 160 4.80 -40.12 -20.65
CA TRP A 160 4.61 -40.10 -19.20
C TRP A 160 3.58 -41.11 -18.70
N LYS A 161 2.91 -41.87 -19.58
CA LYS A 161 1.96 -42.91 -19.18
C LYS A 161 2.60 -44.01 -18.32
N MET A 162 3.88 -44.32 -18.57
CA MET A 162 4.60 -45.39 -17.85
C MET A 162 5.56 -44.85 -16.79
N LYS A 163 6.29 -43.77 -17.08
CA LYS A 163 7.24 -43.15 -16.16
C LYS A 163 7.44 -41.68 -16.53
N ILE A 164 7.52 -40.82 -15.52
CA ILE A 164 7.85 -39.41 -15.73
C ILE A 164 9.34 -39.31 -16.11
N THR A 165 9.60 -38.76 -17.30
CA THR A 165 10.94 -38.55 -17.84
C THR A 165 11.12 -37.09 -18.28
N PRO A 166 12.36 -36.54 -18.24
CA PRO A 166 12.62 -35.20 -18.73
C PRO A 166 12.25 -35.06 -20.21
N ILE A 167 11.66 -33.91 -20.58
CA ILE A 167 11.40 -33.54 -21.98
C ILE A 167 12.57 -32.68 -22.45
N ASN A 168 13.33 -33.16 -23.42
CA ASN A 168 14.50 -32.44 -23.93
C ASN A 168 14.13 -31.30 -24.89
N ASN A 169 12.96 -31.35 -25.53
CA ASN A 169 12.47 -30.30 -26.42
C ASN A 169 10.99 -29.98 -26.14
N PRO A 170 10.67 -28.85 -25.48
CA PRO A 170 9.28 -28.48 -25.19
C PRO A 170 8.40 -28.33 -26.44
N LEU A 171 8.95 -27.93 -27.60
CA LEU A 171 8.22 -27.80 -28.86
C LEU A 171 7.79 -29.16 -29.46
N SER A 172 8.32 -30.26 -28.95
CA SER A 172 7.85 -31.61 -29.31
C SER A 172 6.45 -31.92 -28.77
N ILE A 173 5.94 -31.14 -27.81
CA ILE A 173 4.60 -31.30 -27.26
C ILE A 173 3.63 -30.44 -28.08
N PRO A 174 2.64 -31.04 -28.79
CA PRO A 174 1.71 -30.30 -29.64
C PRO A 174 0.93 -29.20 -28.89
N ALA A 175 0.64 -29.45 -27.61
CA ALA A 175 0.01 -28.46 -26.73
C ALA A 175 0.88 -27.21 -26.53
N ILE A 176 2.16 -27.40 -26.21
CA ILE A 176 3.13 -26.30 -26.01
C ILE A 176 3.37 -25.56 -27.33
N LEU A 177 3.46 -26.28 -28.45
CA LEU A 177 3.57 -25.66 -29.77
C LEU A 177 2.33 -24.80 -30.08
N ALA A 178 1.13 -25.28 -29.77
CA ALA A 178 -0.13 -24.57 -30.03
C ALA A 178 -0.35 -23.33 -29.17
N THR A 179 0.36 -23.18 -28.04
CA THR A 179 0.34 -21.94 -27.24
C THR A 179 1.19 -20.83 -27.85
N GLY A 180 2.04 -21.14 -28.83
CA GLY A 180 3.03 -20.20 -29.37
C GLY A 180 4.21 -19.98 -28.43
N TRP A 181 4.45 -20.91 -27.50
CA TRP A 181 5.61 -20.87 -26.61
C TRP A 181 6.91 -20.84 -27.42
N SER A 182 7.87 -20.04 -26.96
CA SER A 182 9.23 -20.01 -27.52
C SER A 182 10.26 -20.02 -26.39
N PRO A 183 11.49 -20.51 -26.66
CA PRO A 183 12.59 -20.44 -25.68
C PRO A 183 12.81 -19.02 -25.16
N SER A 184 12.73 -18.01 -26.03
CA SER A 184 12.88 -16.60 -25.63
C SER A 184 11.80 -16.13 -24.63
N MET A 185 10.58 -16.65 -24.71
CA MET A 185 9.52 -16.35 -23.72
C MET A 185 9.81 -17.03 -22.38
N ASP A 186 10.38 -18.24 -22.38
CA ASP A 186 10.79 -18.93 -21.16
C ASP A 186 11.95 -18.20 -20.49
N ASP A 187 12.97 -17.82 -21.26
CA ASP A 187 14.12 -17.04 -20.80
C ASP A 187 13.66 -15.72 -20.21
N PHE A 188 12.79 -14.96 -20.90
CA PHE A 188 12.21 -13.72 -20.39
C PHE A 188 11.39 -13.93 -19.12
N SER A 189 10.63 -15.03 -19.02
CA SER A 189 9.85 -15.37 -17.82
C SER A 189 10.72 -15.75 -16.62
N ARG A 190 11.95 -16.23 -16.87
CA ARG A 190 12.98 -16.52 -15.86
C ARG A 190 13.79 -15.27 -15.50
N GLU A 191 14.01 -14.40 -16.47
CA GLU A 191 14.75 -13.13 -16.34
C GLU A 191 13.96 -12.08 -15.58
N HIS A 192 12.61 -12.11 -15.66
CA HIS A 192 11.73 -11.34 -14.78
C HIS A 192 11.79 -11.93 -13.37
N ARG A 193 12.83 -11.50 -12.66
CA ARG A 193 13.22 -11.83 -11.29
C ARG A 193 12.04 -12.32 -10.49
N ARG A 194 11.91 -13.64 -10.35
CA ARG A 194 11.28 -14.15 -9.15
C ARG A 194 12.23 -13.70 -8.05
N HIS A 195 11.84 -12.67 -7.32
CA HIS A 195 12.55 -12.30 -6.12
C HIS A 195 12.88 -13.55 -5.30
N GLY A 196 14.02 -13.55 -4.63
CA GLY A 196 14.51 -14.72 -3.90
C GLY A 196 13.44 -15.34 -2.99
N PRO A 197 13.55 -16.63 -2.62
CA PRO A 197 12.53 -17.35 -1.86
C PRO A 197 12.11 -16.64 -0.57
N GLN A 198 13.01 -15.87 0.04
CA GLN A 198 12.79 -15.14 1.29
C GLN A 198 12.42 -13.66 1.10
N PHE A 199 12.26 -13.18 -0.13
CA PHE A 199 11.95 -11.78 -0.42
C PHE A 199 10.67 -11.30 0.26
N ASN A 200 9.61 -12.12 0.23
CA ASN A 200 8.34 -11.73 0.84
C ASN A 200 8.44 -11.64 2.37
N GLU A 201 9.29 -12.44 3.00
CA GLU A 201 9.55 -12.39 4.44
C GLU A 201 10.36 -11.13 4.78
N MET A 202 11.46 -10.88 4.06
CA MET A 202 12.25 -9.64 4.15
C MET A 202 11.40 -8.39 3.94
N ARG A 203 10.51 -8.41 2.96
CA ARG A 203 9.60 -7.28 2.66
C ARG A 203 8.58 -7.07 3.77
N ARG A 204 8.04 -8.13 4.38
CA ARG A 204 7.11 -8.01 5.51
C ARG A 204 7.83 -7.44 6.72
N PHE A 205 8.99 -8.00 7.05
CA PHE A 205 9.84 -7.52 8.14
C PHE A 205 10.17 -6.03 7.98
N LEU A 206 10.66 -5.63 6.79
CA LEU A 206 11.02 -4.24 6.51
C LEU A 206 9.82 -3.28 6.61
N ASN A 207 8.64 -3.72 6.19
CA ASN A 207 7.40 -2.94 6.36
C ASN A 207 7.00 -2.79 7.82
N GLU A 208 7.15 -3.82 8.65
CA GLU A 208 6.81 -3.72 10.07
C GLU A 208 7.72 -2.75 10.81
N ILE A 209 9.04 -2.81 10.57
CA ILE A 209 9.99 -1.90 11.22
C ILE A 209 9.78 -0.45 10.77
N ARG A 210 9.52 -0.20 9.49
CA ARG A 210 9.26 1.16 8.98
C ARG A 210 7.99 1.79 9.55
N ASN A 211 6.96 0.99 9.83
CA ASN A 211 5.71 1.47 10.41
C ASN A 211 5.77 1.61 11.95
N HIS A 212 6.88 1.21 12.58
CA HIS A 212 7.03 1.35 14.01
C HIS A 212 7.20 2.83 14.41
N LYS A 213 6.55 3.27 15.49
CA LYS A 213 6.57 4.67 15.97
C LYS A 213 7.95 5.26 16.28
N GLN A 214 8.98 4.41 16.42
CA GLN A 214 10.37 4.84 16.68
C GLN A 214 11.23 4.85 15.40
N ALA A 215 10.66 4.52 14.25
CA ALA A 215 11.42 4.41 13.00
C ALA A 215 11.64 5.75 12.29
N TRP A 216 10.92 6.81 12.68
CA TRP A 216 10.91 8.09 11.98
C TRP A 216 12.30 8.69 11.67
N PRO A 217 13.35 8.58 12.50
CA PRO A 217 14.67 9.13 12.16
C PRO A 217 15.41 8.32 11.10
N PHE A 218 14.98 7.09 10.85
CA PHE A 218 15.67 6.10 10.03
C PHE A 218 14.93 5.83 8.72
N LEU A 219 13.87 6.58 8.41
CA LEU A 219 13.04 6.33 7.21
C LEU A 219 13.71 6.80 5.92
N SER A 220 14.70 7.68 6.00
CA SER A 220 15.36 8.29 4.85
C SER A 220 16.84 8.57 5.19
N PRO A 221 17.70 8.71 4.17
CA PRO A 221 19.10 9.08 4.38
C PRO A 221 19.23 10.40 5.16
N VAL A 222 20.24 10.50 6.02
CA VAL A 222 20.57 11.77 6.67
C VAL A 222 20.97 12.79 5.60
N SER A 223 20.35 13.97 5.59
CA SER A 223 20.62 14.98 4.56
C SER A 223 22.03 15.54 4.71
N ARG A 224 22.84 15.48 3.64
CA ARG A 224 24.17 16.10 3.60
C ARG A 224 24.10 17.62 3.71
N ASP A 225 23.02 18.23 3.24
CA ASP A 225 22.85 19.69 3.30
C ASP A 225 22.49 20.15 4.73
N GLU A 226 21.80 19.30 5.49
CA GLU A 226 21.40 19.61 6.87
C GLU A 226 22.45 19.20 7.90
N VAL A 227 23.16 18.09 7.66
CA VAL A 227 24.19 17.54 8.54
C VAL A 227 25.44 17.14 7.74
N PRO A 228 26.25 18.12 7.27
CA PRO A 228 27.43 17.86 6.44
C PRO A 228 28.44 16.93 7.11
N GLU A 229 28.67 17.10 8.41
CA GLU A 229 29.66 16.36 9.20
C GLU A 229 29.30 14.88 9.34
N TYR A 230 28.04 14.50 9.09
CA TYR A 230 27.61 13.11 9.17
C TYR A 230 28.43 12.20 8.26
N TYR A 231 28.70 12.65 7.04
CA TYR A 231 29.44 11.88 6.03
C TYR A 231 30.96 11.92 6.22
N GLU A 232 31.45 12.72 7.17
CA GLU A 232 32.86 12.71 7.59
C GLU A 232 33.09 11.69 8.71
N VAL A 233 32.07 11.44 9.53
CA VAL A 233 32.13 10.52 10.69
C VAL A 233 31.63 9.12 10.33
N ILE A 234 30.59 9.02 9.49
CA ILE A 234 29.94 7.74 9.17
C ILE A 234 30.43 7.22 7.81
N GLU A 235 31.18 6.12 7.86
CA GLU A 235 31.78 5.49 6.66
C GLU A 235 30.74 4.78 5.77
N GLN A 236 29.74 4.13 6.36
CA GLN A 236 28.71 3.38 5.64
C GLN A 236 27.31 3.84 6.04
N PRO A 237 26.83 4.99 5.52
CA PRO A 237 25.49 5.48 5.75
C PRO A 237 24.43 4.43 5.34
N MET A 238 23.41 4.26 6.17
CA MET A 238 22.30 3.35 5.90
C MET A 238 21.02 3.84 6.57
N ASP A 239 19.88 3.57 5.93
CA ASP A 239 18.54 3.91 6.39
C ASP A 239 17.52 2.91 5.82
N LEU A 240 16.32 2.89 6.40
CA LEU A 240 15.26 1.94 6.04
C LEU A 240 14.69 2.16 4.63
N GLY A 241 14.81 3.37 4.08
CA GLY A 241 14.45 3.69 2.70
C GLY A 241 15.45 3.08 1.72
N THR A 242 16.75 3.28 1.96
CA THR A 242 17.82 2.62 1.19
C THR A 242 17.70 1.10 1.25
N MET A 243 17.40 0.53 2.43
CA MET A 243 17.13 -0.91 2.55
C MET A 243 15.94 -1.38 1.70
N GLU A 244 14.88 -0.58 1.58
CA GLU A 244 13.72 -0.92 0.73
C GLU A 244 14.10 -0.96 -0.74
N GLU A 245 14.91 0.00 -1.19
CA GLU A 245 15.42 0.05 -2.57
C GLU A 245 16.37 -1.11 -2.88
N LYS A 246 17.26 -1.48 -1.95
CA LYS A 246 18.14 -2.65 -2.08
C LYS A 246 17.35 -3.94 -2.19
N LEU A 247 16.34 -4.11 -1.33
CA LEU A 247 15.45 -5.28 -1.38
C LEU A 247 14.72 -5.35 -2.73
N ALA A 248 14.14 -4.25 -3.20
CA ALA A 248 13.43 -4.19 -4.49
C ALA A 248 14.33 -4.51 -5.70
N ARG A 249 15.64 -4.29 -5.57
CA ARG A 249 16.66 -4.61 -6.58
C ARG A 249 17.29 -5.99 -6.41
N ASP A 250 16.75 -6.83 -5.53
CA ASP A 250 17.30 -8.17 -5.19
C ASP A 250 18.77 -8.13 -4.75
N GLU A 251 19.18 -7.06 -4.07
CA GLU A 251 20.55 -6.92 -3.54
C GLU A 251 20.76 -7.64 -2.20
N TYR A 252 19.72 -8.28 -1.67
CA TYR A 252 19.81 -9.16 -0.51
C TYR A 252 19.64 -10.61 -0.95
N GLU A 253 20.71 -11.39 -0.86
CA GLU A 253 20.67 -12.84 -1.10
C GLU A 253 19.92 -13.57 0.04
N GLY A 254 19.91 -12.97 1.24
CA GLY A 254 19.31 -13.54 2.44
C GLY A 254 19.10 -12.52 3.57
N PRO A 255 18.38 -12.91 4.62
CA PRO A 255 18.00 -12.06 5.75
C PRO A 255 19.19 -11.60 6.58
N GLU A 256 20.30 -12.32 6.54
CA GLU A 256 21.57 -11.95 7.18
C GLU A 256 22.10 -10.63 6.63
N GLN A 257 22.05 -10.45 5.30
CA GLN A 257 22.52 -9.23 4.65
C GLN A 257 21.60 -8.03 4.96
N LEU A 258 20.28 -8.26 4.94
CA LEU A 258 19.30 -7.25 5.37
C LEU A 258 19.51 -6.84 6.83
N MET A 259 19.79 -7.82 7.71
CA MET A 259 20.05 -7.55 9.12
C MET A 259 21.39 -6.82 9.33
N GLY A 260 22.40 -7.10 8.50
CA GLY A 260 23.65 -6.34 8.48
C GLY A 260 23.41 -4.84 8.27
N ASP A 261 22.60 -4.49 7.26
CA ASP A 261 22.23 -3.10 7.01
C ASP A 261 21.39 -2.52 8.15
N PHE A 262 20.48 -3.29 8.76
CA PHE A 262 19.73 -2.83 9.93
C PHE A 262 20.64 -2.53 11.13
N LYS A 263 21.69 -3.34 11.35
CA LYS A 263 22.71 -3.09 12.37
C LYS A 263 23.48 -1.80 12.06
N LEU A 264 23.78 -1.50 10.79
CA LEU A 264 24.38 -0.22 10.40
C LEU A 264 23.48 0.96 10.75
N VAL A 265 22.17 0.89 10.48
CA VAL A 265 21.22 1.96 10.86
C VAL A 265 21.33 2.30 12.35
N LEU A 266 21.30 1.28 13.21
CA LEU A 266 21.38 1.48 14.66
C LEU A 266 22.79 1.88 15.13
N GLY A 267 23.82 1.26 14.55
CA GLY A 267 25.23 1.52 14.87
C GLY A 267 25.63 2.95 14.53
N ASN A 268 25.35 3.40 13.31
CA ASN A 268 25.62 4.76 12.85
C ASN A 268 24.88 5.79 13.70
N CYS A 269 23.63 5.51 14.07
CA CYS A 269 22.88 6.37 14.97
C CYS A 269 23.59 6.54 16.33
N ARG A 270 24.08 5.45 16.93
CA ARG A 270 24.75 5.48 18.24
C ARG A 270 26.17 6.04 18.17
N LEU A 271 26.83 5.92 17.01
CA LEU A 271 28.16 6.46 16.77
C LEU A 271 28.12 7.99 16.62
N PHE A 272 27.16 8.50 15.84
CA PHE A 272 27.08 9.93 15.55
C PHE A 272 26.42 10.74 16.67
N ASN A 273 25.42 10.18 17.36
CA ASN A 273 24.61 10.92 18.32
C ASN A 273 25.01 10.64 19.76
N GLU A 274 25.00 11.67 20.61
CA GLU A 274 25.23 11.54 22.05
C GLU A 274 24.22 10.62 22.73
N GLN A 275 24.66 9.97 23.81
CA GLN A 275 23.79 9.14 24.64
C GLN A 275 22.64 9.96 25.24
N GLY A 276 21.43 9.41 25.23
CA GLY A 276 20.24 10.05 25.81
C GLY A 276 19.47 10.98 24.86
N THR A 277 20.02 11.27 23.66
CA THR A 277 19.30 11.96 22.58
C THR A 277 18.05 11.21 22.16
N VAL A 278 17.11 11.91 21.52
CA VAL A 278 15.88 11.31 20.99
C VAL A 278 16.20 10.22 19.96
N TYR A 279 17.24 10.42 19.14
CA TYR A 279 17.67 9.48 18.11
C TYR A 279 18.17 8.16 18.71
N VAL A 280 19.05 8.21 19.71
CA VAL A 280 19.55 7.01 20.41
C VAL A 280 18.44 6.29 21.16
N LYS A 281 17.47 7.04 21.74
CA LYS A 281 16.26 6.45 22.34
C LYS A 281 15.39 5.73 21.30
N CYS A 282 15.21 6.32 20.12
CA CYS A 282 14.51 5.71 19.01
C CYS A 282 15.22 4.44 18.52
N ALA A 283 16.54 4.46 18.36
CA ALA A 283 17.35 3.30 17.99
C ALA A 283 17.14 2.15 18.98
N GLY A 284 17.26 2.41 20.29
CA GLY A 284 17.04 1.39 21.32
C GLY A 284 15.59 0.89 21.38
N GLY A 285 14.61 1.76 21.09
CA GLY A 285 13.20 1.37 20.99
C GLY A 285 12.93 0.45 19.79
N LEU A 286 13.51 0.75 18.64
CA LEU A 286 13.38 -0.04 17.42
C LEU A 286 14.13 -1.38 17.54
N GLU A 287 15.31 -1.39 18.14
CA GLU A 287 16.08 -2.61 18.40
C GLU A 287 15.29 -3.60 19.27
N ARG A 288 14.68 -3.14 20.38
CA ARG A 288 13.82 -3.99 21.22
C ARG A 288 12.61 -4.52 20.48
N PHE A 289 12.03 -3.73 19.58
CA PHE A 289 10.92 -4.17 18.74
C PHE A 289 11.37 -5.28 17.78
N VAL A 290 12.50 -5.09 17.09
CA VAL A 290 13.06 -6.08 16.16
C VAL A 290 13.42 -7.39 16.86
N ARG A 291 14.03 -7.35 18.05
CA ARG A 291 14.31 -8.57 18.83
C ARG A 291 13.04 -9.40 19.09
N ARG A 292 11.90 -8.74 19.32
CA ARG A 292 10.61 -9.43 19.50
C ARG A 292 10.13 -10.05 18.19
N VAL A 293 10.14 -9.27 17.10
CA VAL A 293 9.70 -9.73 15.77
C VAL A 293 10.52 -10.92 15.30
N LEU A 294 11.85 -10.88 15.45
CA LEU A 294 12.73 -11.99 15.08
C LEU A 294 12.47 -13.26 15.90
N GLY A 295 12.10 -13.13 17.17
CA GLY A 295 11.73 -14.28 18.00
C GLY A 295 10.43 -14.97 17.57
N GLU A 296 9.59 -14.31 16.77
CA GLU A 296 8.35 -14.86 16.22
C GLU A 296 8.54 -15.41 14.78
N MET A 297 9.68 -15.13 14.14
CA MET A 297 9.99 -15.52 12.77
C MET A 297 10.91 -16.75 12.76
N SER A 298 10.39 -17.88 12.26
CA SER A 298 11.17 -19.12 12.15
C SER A 298 12.34 -18.96 11.16
N GLY A 299 13.55 -19.32 11.58
CA GLY A 299 14.77 -19.26 10.77
C GLY A 299 15.49 -17.91 10.80
N TRP A 300 15.01 -16.95 11.59
CA TRP A 300 15.58 -15.61 11.76
C TRP A 300 16.10 -15.37 13.18
N GLU A 301 16.12 -16.42 14.01
CA GLU A 301 16.55 -16.36 15.40
C GLU A 301 18.03 -15.97 15.49
N GLY A 302 18.35 -15.00 16.35
CA GLY A 302 19.72 -14.57 16.59
C GLY A 302 20.36 -13.69 15.52
N LEU A 303 19.64 -13.32 14.44
CA LEU A 303 20.21 -12.45 13.41
C LEU A 303 20.64 -11.06 13.94
N LEU A 304 20.06 -10.60 15.05
CA LEU A 304 20.40 -9.32 15.69
C LEU A 304 21.50 -9.43 16.76
N ASP A 305 22.04 -10.63 17.00
CA ASP A 305 23.09 -10.84 18.00
C ASP A 305 24.49 -10.47 17.49
#